data_AF-A0A945FJ75-F1
#
_entry.id   AF-A0A945FJ75-F1
#
_cell.length_a   1.000
_cell.length_b   1.000
_cell.length_c   1.000
_cell.angle_alpha   90.00
_cell.angle_beta   90.00
_cell.angle_gamma   90.00
#
_symmetry.space_group_name_H-M   'P 1'
#
loop_
_entity.id
_entity.type
_entity.pdbx_description
1 polymer ?
#
loop_
_entity_poly.entity_id
_entity_poly.type
_entity_poly.pdbx_seq_one_letter_code
_entity_poly.pdbx_strand_id
1 'polypeptide(L)' 'MLNQETEELDDEIIARMNPKTGDIETVEVLFFSARLLRQDTFKLPIPADLRMIES' A
#
# COMPACT_ATOMS: atom_id res chain seq x y z
N MET A 1 -8.97 22.03 2.76
CA MET A 1 -7.73 21.33 3.15
C MET A 1 -8.16 19.92 3.58
N LEU A 2 -8.03 18.94 2.69
CA LEU A 2 -8.18 17.54 3.07
C LEU A 2 -6.82 17.11 3.61
N ASN A 3 -6.66 17.09 4.94
CA ASN A 3 -5.53 16.45 5.57
C ASN A 3 -5.70 14.95 5.34
N GLN A 4 -5.11 14.43 4.27
CA GLN A 4 -5.00 12.98 4.11
C GLN A 4 -4.02 12.49 5.16
N GLU A 5 -4.46 11.53 5.96
CA GLU A 5 -3.61 10.85 6.93
C GLU A 5 -2.84 9.76 6.18
N THR A 6 -1.52 9.92 6.14
CA THR A 6 -0.61 8.91 5.61
C THR A 6 -0.23 8.00 6.77
N GLU A 7 -0.44 6.69 6.60
CA GLU A 7 -0.01 5.69 7.57
C GLU A 7 1.17 4.92 6.96
N GLU A 8 2.31 4.97 7.65
CA GLU A 8 3.47 4.16 7.34
C GLU A 8 3.27 2.78 7.97
N LEU A 9 3.11 1.76 7.14
CA LEU A 9 2.78 0.41 7.60
C LEU A 9 4.02 -0.48 7.76
N ASP A 10 5.08 -0.20 6.99
CA ASP A 10 6.39 -0.84 7.06
C ASP A 10 7.43 0.05 6.35
N ASP A 11 8.73 -0.17 6.55
CA ASP A 11 9.85 0.66 6.04
C ASP A 11 9.80 0.92 4.51
N GLU A 12 9.09 0.06 3.77
CA GLU A 12 9.01 0.06 2.31
C GLU A 12 7.57 0.28 1.78
N ILE A 13 6.58 0.52 2.66
CA ILE A 13 5.16 0.56 2.30
C ILE A 13 4.49 1.78 2.90
N ILE A 14 3.94 2.62 2.02
CA ILE A 14 3.15 3.79 2.39
C ILE A 14 1.72 3.54 1.94
N ALA A 15 0.77 3.54 2.89
CA ALA A 15 -0.65 3.53 2.58
C ALA A 15 -1.25 4.91 2.84
N ARG A 16 -2.13 5.34 1.95
CA ARG A 16 -2.90 6.55 2.14
C ARG A 16 -4.35 6.20 2.31
N MET A 17 -4.89 6.64 3.44
CA MET A 17 -6.28 6.40 3.78
C MET A 17 -7.14 7.62 3.49
N ASN A 18 -8.40 7.37 3.12
CA ASN A 18 -9.42 8.39 3.09
C ASN A 18 -9.72 8.81 4.54
N PRO A 19 -9.48 10.06 4.95
CA PRO A 19 -9.74 10.51 6.33
C PRO A 19 -11.23 10.51 6.70
N LYS A 20 -12.15 10.34 5.75
CA LYS A 20 -13.59 10.30 5.98
C LYS A 20 -14.16 8.89 6.11
N THR A 21 -13.61 7.92 5.37
CA THR A 21 -14.12 6.54 5.36
C THR A 21 -13.17 5.54 6.01
N GLY A 22 -11.89 5.86 6.13
CA GLY A 22 -10.83 4.95 6.56
C GLY A 22 -10.39 3.96 5.48
N ASP A 23 -10.95 4.03 4.27
CA ASP A 23 -10.59 3.14 3.18
C ASP A 23 -9.22 3.50 2.60
N ILE A 24 -8.48 2.50 2.14
CA ILE A 24 -7.21 2.69 1.45
C ILE A 24 -7.49 3.23 0.05
N GLU A 25 -7.03 4.46 -0.23
CA GLU A 25 -7.16 5.09 -1.55
C GLU A 25 -5.93 4.83 -2.42
N THR A 26 -4.75 4.78 -1.80
CA THR A 26 -3.47 4.59 -2.50
C THR A 26 -2.55 3.72 -1.67
N VAL A 27 -1.83 2.80 -2.33
CA VAL A 27 -0.70 2.07 -1.76
C VAL A 27 0.53 2.33 -2.62
N GLU A 28 1.58 2.85 -2.02
CA GLU A 28 2.88 3.04 -2.63
C GLU A 28 3.86 2.01 -2.04
N VAL A 29 4.48 1.22 -2.92
CA VAL A 29 5.49 0.22 -2.54
C VAL A 29 6.84 0.68 -3.07
N LEU A 30 7.79 0.90 -2.16
CA LEU A 30 9.14 1.36 -2.46
C LEU A 30 10.05 0.13 -2.63
N PHE A 31 10.34 -0.23 -3.88
CA PHE A 31 11.27 -1.32 -4.16
C PHE A 31 12.72 -0.82 -4.19
N PHE A 32 13.49 -1.18 -3.17
CA PHE A 32 14.95 -1.07 -3.25
C PHE A 32 15.52 -2.23 -4.08
N SER A 33 16.45 -1.92 -4.98
CA SER A 33 17.01 -2.87 -5.97
C SER A 33 17.55 -4.17 -5.35
N ALA A 34 18.02 -4.13 -4.10
CA ALA A 34 18.48 -5.30 -3.36
C ALA A 34 17.36 -6.33 -3.07
N ARG A 35 16.10 -5.91 -2.96
CA ARG A 35 14.95 -6.80 -2.73
C ARG A 35 14.44 -7.45 -4.00
N LEU A 36 14.44 -6.73 -5.13
CA LEU A 36 14.05 -7.27 -6.43
C LEU A 36 14.93 -8.44 -6.87
N LEU A 37 16.22 -8.39 -6.52
CA LEU A 37 17.21 -9.43 -6.84
C LEU A 37 17.01 -10.74 -6.06
N ARG A 38 16.29 -10.71 -4.94
CA ARG A 38 16.06 -11.89 -4.10
C ARG A 38 14.86 -12.74 -4.54
N GLN A 39 14.04 -12.25 -5.46
CA GLN A 39 12.80 -12.91 -5.92
C GLN A 39 11.85 -13.36 -4.78
N ASP A 40 11.97 -12.74 -3.60
CA ASP A 40 11.17 -13.11 -2.44
C ASP A 40 9.72 -12.63 -2.60
N THR A 41 8.79 -13.41 -2.05
CA THR A 41 7.37 -13.02 -1.99
C THR A 41 7.22 -11.72 -1.19
N PHE A 42 6.66 -10.71 -1.82
CA PHE A 42 6.31 -9.46 -1.17
C PHE A 42 4.98 -9.60 -0.43
N LYS A 43 4.98 -9.32 0.88
CA LYS A 43 3.79 -9.37 1.72
C LYS A 43 3.38 -7.94 2.04
N LEU A 44 2.12 -7.61 1.75
CA LEU A 44 1.56 -6.30 2.02
C LEU A 44 0.67 -6.42 3.27
N PRO A 45 0.97 -5.72 4.38
CA PRO A 45 0.26 -5.84 5.65
C PRO A 45 -0.99 -4.95 5.67
N ILE A 46 -1.83 -5.04 4.62
CA ILE A 46 -3.09 -4.29 4.54
C ILE A 46 -4.30 -5.22 4.48
N PRO A 47 -5.43 -4.84 5.10
CA PRO A 47 -6.71 -5.44 4.76
C PRO A 47 -7.08 -5.06 3.32
N ALA A 48 -7.44 -6.06 2.50
CA ALA A 48 -7.77 -5.85 1.10
C ALA A 48 -9.10 -6.52 0.72
N ASP A 49 -10.04 -5.75 0.18
CA ASP A 49 -11.21 -6.24 -0.56
C ASP A 49 -10.90 -6.15 -2.06
N LEU A 50 -10.26 -7.19 -2.60
CA LEU A 50 -9.87 -7.24 -4.01
C LEU A 50 -11.03 -7.74 -4.86
N ARG A 51 -11.48 -6.90 -5.79
CA ARG A 51 -12.47 -7.28 -6.80
C ARG A 51 -11.77 -7.46 -8.13
N MET A 52 -12.01 -8.60 -8.76
CA MET A 52 -11.52 -8.86 -10.11
C MET A 52 -12.21 -7.90 -11.08
N ILE A 53 -11.42 -7.12 -11.80
CA ILE A 53 -11.92 -6.29 -12.90
C ILE A 53 -11.53 -7.02 -14.18
N GLU A 54 -12.50 -7.67 -14.84
CA GLU A 54 -12.27 -8.23 -16.18
C GLU A 54 -11.97 -7.07 -17.14
N SER A 55 -10.90 -7.23 -17.94
CA SER A 55 -10.43 -6.25 -18.92
C SER A 55 -10.81 -6.66 -20.33
#